data_AF-A0A352XKF2-F1
#
_entry.id   AF-A0A352XKF2-F1
#
_cell.length_a   1.000
_cell.length_b   1.000
_cell.length_c   1.000
_cell.angle_alpha   90.00
_cell.angle_beta   90.00
_cell.angle_gamma   90.00
#
_symmetry.space_group_name_H-M   'P 1'
#
loop_
_entity.id
_entity.type
_entity.pdbx_description
1 polymer ?
#
loop_
_entity_poly.entity_id
_entity_poly.type
_entity_poly.pdbx_seq_one_letter_code
_entity_poly.pdbx_strand_id
1 'polypeptide(L)'
;MNRKFTHHLEAAGIPVCGERGFTLVITISLMVLLTLIAVGMLSLSSISLRSGANSSAQQKAQENARLALMLALGELQRGMGPDQRISASGGQQLATGDKSGANHWTGIYDSWPVSMDKRPSPTFRRWLISGDDAVLVDPEAPKKSPPAAKKVALVAADDDHNAVEAGLINVPTGGLAWWIGDESMKAKLGGAVKPAADVIAASARLQSAPRAAHEVFLGDDIAADDPLMDRLFTVKSVDLISKPAKPIFHDATTTSLGLLTNVRGGGFRVDLNFLLETPRPNPNTPEVAPLYTVGSTPGINLGELWVDHNVWAEIEYPTSPPKHADGGTL
;
A
#
# COMPACT_ATOMS: atom_id res chain seq x y z
N MET A 1 89.39 72.17 45.76
CA MET A 1 88.57 73.35 46.08
C MET A 1 87.14 73.07 45.63
N ASN A 2 86.23 72.74 46.54
CA ASN A 2 84.86 72.34 46.20
C ASN A 2 83.87 73.02 47.17
N ARG A 3 83.03 73.92 46.66
CA ARG A 3 81.83 74.49 47.32
C ARG A 3 80.79 74.68 46.20
N LYS A 4 79.71 73.89 46.17
CA LYS A 4 78.40 74.03 46.84
C LYS A 4 77.43 74.99 46.11
N PHE A 5 76.18 74.52 45.98
CA PHE A 5 74.90 75.19 45.67
C PHE A 5 74.25 74.96 44.29
N THR A 6 73.46 73.87 44.29
CA THR A 6 72.09 73.70 43.79
C THR A 6 71.32 74.92 43.26
N HIS A 7 70.66 74.76 42.12
CA HIS A 7 69.31 75.28 41.88
C HIS A 7 68.45 74.24 41.16
N HIS A 8 67.20 74.19 41.60
CA HIS A 8 66.16 73.21 41.35
C HIS A 8 65.61 73.26 39.92
N LEU A 9 65.40 72.10 39.32
CA LEU A 9 64.34 71.85 38.32
C LEU A 9 63.86 70.42 38.49
N GLU A 10 62.89 70.27 39.39
CA GLU A 10 62.14 69.05 39.65
C GLU A 10 61.17 68.85 38.47
N ALA A 11 61.46 67.85 37.62
CA ALA A 11 60.55 67.38 36.61
C ALA A 11 59.34 66.74 37.30
N ALA A 12 58.16 67.32 37.07
CA ALA A 12 56.89 66.81 37.54
C ALA A 12 56.65 65.38 37.01
N GLY A 13 56.99 64.38 37.81
CA GLY A 13 56.44 63.04 37.67
C GLY A 13 55.00 63.08 38.15
N ILE A 14 54.05 63.05 37.22
CA ILE A 14 52.63 62.83 37.53
C ILE A 14 52.53 61.42 38.13
N PRO A 15 52.17 61.26 39.42
CA PRO A 15 51.84 59.95 39.94
C PRO A 15 50.49 59.58 39.34
N VAL A 16 50.47 58.66 38.38
CA VAL A 16 49.23 57.98 38.00
C VAL A 16 48.81 57.17 39.22
N CYS A 17 47.88 57.73 40.00
CA CYS A 17 47.17 57.00 41.03
C CYS A 17 46.30 55.96 40.30
N GLY A 18 46.90 54.81 40.01
CA GLY A 18 46.22 53.73 39.32
C GLY A 18 45.09 53.21 40.18
N GLU A 19 43.86 53.32 39.71
CA GLU A 19 42.71 52.63 40.29
C GLU A 19 42.96 51.12 40.27
N ARG A 20 43.43 50.58 41.40
CA ARG A 20 43.76 49.14 41.57
C ARG A 20 42.53 48.21 41.43
N GLY A 21 41.34 48.75 41.19
CA GLY A 21 40.10 48.02 40.93
C GLY A 21 39.69 47.93 39.45
N PHE A 22 40.07 48.88 38.58
CA PHE A 22 39.56 48.94 37.20
C PHE A 22 40.06 47.78 36.32
N THR A 23 41.33 47.38 36.49
CA THR A 23 41.89 46.23 35.77
C THR A 23 41.18 44.92 36.13
N LEU A 24 40.76 44.75 37.39
CA LEU A 24 40.02 43.57 37.84
C LEU A 24 38.61 43.52 37.24
N VAL A 25 37.93 44.65 37.13
CA VAL A 25 36.61 44.72 36.49
C VAL A 25 36.71 44.38 35.00
N ILE A 26 37.77 44.84 34.32
CA ILE A 26 38.02 44.49 32.91
C ILE A 26 38.32 42.99 32.76
N THR A 27 39.15 42.39 33.61
CA THR A 27 39.48 40.97 33.49
C THR A 27 38.30 40.07 33.85
N ILE A 28 37.51 40.42 34.86
CA ILE A 28 36.27 39.69 35.18
C ILE A 28 35.26 39.85 34.05
N SER A 29 35.06 41.06 33.51
CA SER A 29 34.13 41.28 32.38
C SER A 29 34.59 40.55 31.12
N LEU A 30 35.90 40.52 30.85
CA LEU A 30 36.48 39.77 29.73
C LEU A 30 36.33 38.27 29.92
N MET A 31 36.60 37.74 31.12
CA MET A 31 36.42 36.32 31.41
C MET A 31 34.96 35.89 31.39
N VAL A 32 34.04 36.72 31.90
CA VAL A 32 32.59 36.47 31.82
C VAL A 32 32.13 36.47 30.36
N LEU A 33 32.61 37.42 29.54
CA LEU A 33 32.31 37.43 28.11
C LEU A 33 32.84 36.18 27.39
N LEU A 34 34.09 35.80 27.63
CA LEU A 34 34.70 34.61 27.02
C LEU A 34 34.00 33.32 27.44
N THR A 35 33.60 33.21 28.71
CA THR A 35 32.87 32.04 29.20
C THR A 35 31.46 31.97 28.62
N LEU A 36 30.75 33.09 28.48
CA LEU A 36 29.45 33.13 27.80
C LEU A 36 29.55 32.68 26.34
N ILE A 37 30.58 33.14 25.61
CA ILE A 37 30.82 32.73 24.22
C ILE A 37 31.17 31.23 24.15
N ALA A 38 32.02 30.74 25.04
CA ALA A 38 32.40 29.32 25.09
C ALA A 38 31.19 28.41 25.37
N VAL A 39 30.34 28.78 26.32
CA VAL A 39 29.10 28.03 26.63
C VAL A 39 28.13 28.07 25.46
N GLY A 40 28.00 29.22 24.78
CA GLY A 40 27.20 29.34 23.55
C GLY A 40 27.68 28.40 22.44
N MET A 41 28.99 28.35 22.18
CA MET A 41 29.58 27.45 21.17
C MET A 41 29.47 25.97 21.54
N LEU A 42 29.63 25.61 22.82
CA LEU A 42 29.43 24.25 23.30
C LEU A 42 27.97 23.79 23.13
N SER A 43 27.01 24.67 23.45
CA SER A 43 25.59 24.40 23.25
C SER A 43 25.26 24.14 21.79
N LEU A 44 25.73 25.00 20.88
CA LEU A 44 25.51 24.84 19.44
C LEU A 44 26.17 23.56 18.90
N SER A 45 27.40 23.26 19.34
CA SER A 45 28.11 22.02 18.95
C SER A 45 27.36 20.77 19.42
N SER A 46 26.82 20.78 20.63
CA SER A 46 26.02 19.68 21.18
C SER A 46 24.73 19.46 20.38
N ILE A 47 24.07 20.54 19.96
CA ILE A 47 22.87 20.48 19.10
C ILE A 47 23.24 19.92 17.72
N SER A 48 24.31 20.41 17.10
CA SER A 48 24.79 19.93 15.80
C SER A 48 25.15 18.44 15.83
N LEU A 49 25.80 17.96 16.88
CA LEU A 49 26.14 16.54 17.04
C LEU A 49 24.89 15.66 17.20
N ARG A 50 23.89 16.09 17.99
CA ARG A 50 22.62 15.36 18.10
C ARG A 50 21.86 15.32 16.78
N SER A 51 21.82 16.45 16.06
CA SER A 51 21.20 16.52 14.74
C SER A 51 21.89 15.59 13.73
N GLY A 52 23.24 15.58 13.72
CA GLY A 52 24.03 14.70 12.86
C GLY A 52 23.88 13.20 13.20
N ALA A 53 23.77 12.86 14.48
CA ALA A 53 23.49 11.48 14.89
C ALA A 53 22.11 11.02 14.42
N ASN A 54 21.09 11.88 14.56
CA ASN A 54 19.74 11.61 14.09
C ASN A 54 19.68 11.45 12.56
N SER A 55 20.35 12.33 11.81
CA SER A 55 20.39 12.23 10.35
C SER A 55 21.09 10.95 9.89
N SER A 56 22.20 10.56 10.54
CA SER A 56 22.88 9.28 10.26
C SER A 56 22.00 8.08 10.57
N ALA A 57 21.29 8.09 11.70
CA ALA A 57 20.35 7.02 12.06
C ALA A 57 19.20 6.92 11.05
N GLN A 58 18.66 8.06 10.60
CA GLN A 58 17.62 8.12 9.58
C GLN A 58 18.10 7.60 8.22
N GLN A 59 19.32 7.95 7.80
CA GLN A 59 19.92 7.42 6.56
C GLN A 59 20.06 5.90 6.60
N LYS A 60 20.59 5.35 7.71
CA LYS A 60 20.71 3.90 7.92
C LYS A 60 19.34 3.21 7.90
N ALA A 61 18.33 3.81 8.54
CA ALA A 61 16.98 3.28 8.52
C ALA A 61 16.38 3.26 7.11
N GLN A 62 16.61 4.32 6.31
CA GLN A 62 16.17 4.37 4.91
C GLN A 62 16.88 3.34 4.03
N GLU A 63 18.18 3.13 4.22
CA GLU A 63 18.95 2.09 3.51
C GLU A 63 18.41 0.70 3.82
N ASN A 64 18.19 0.40 5.11
CA ASN A 64 17.58 -0.86 5.55
C ASN A 64 16.15 -1.04 5.00
N ALA A 65 15.35 0.03 4.96
CA ALA A 65 14.01 -0.01 4.39
C ALA A 65 14.03 -0.28 2.87
N ARG A 66 14.98 0.31 2.13
CA ARG A 66 15.17 0.00 0.70
C ARG A 66 15.58 -1.46 0.50
N LEU A 67 16.49 -1.97 1.33
CA LEU A 67 16.85 -3.39 1.30
C LEU A 67 15.65 -4.28 1.60
N ALA A 68 14.84 -3.94 2.61
CA ALA A 68 13.60 -4.66 2.94
C ALA A 68 12.63 -4.70 1.76
N LEU A 69 12.47 -3.58 1.05
CA LEU A 69 11.63 -3.50 -0.15
C LEU A 69 12.16 -4.40 -1.27
N MET A 70 13.48 -4.41 -1.51
CA MET A 70 14.09 -5.30 -2.51
C MET A 70 13.88 -6.78 -2.16
N LEU A 71 14.01 -7.15 -0.87
CA LEU A 71 13.74 -8.51 -0.39
C LEU A 71 12.26 -8.87 -0.58
N ALA A 72 11.35 -8.00 -0.18
CA ALA A 72 9.91 -8.20 -0.34
C ALA A 72 9.54 -8.39 -1.82
N LEU A 73 10.07 -7.55 -2.71
CA LEU A 73 9.84 -7.68 -4.15
C LEU A 73 10.39 -9.00 -4.70
N GLY A 74 11.58 -9.42 -4.25
CA GLY A 74 12.17 -10.70 -4.63
C GLY A 74 11.33 -11.89 -4.18
N GLU A 75 10.84 -11.88 -2.94
CA GLU A 75 9.94 -12.92 -2.41
C GLU A 75 8.58 -12.92 -3.14
N LEU A 76 8.04 -11.74 -3.45
CA LEU A 76 6.82 -11.62 -4.26
C LEU A 76 7.01 -12.20 -5.66
N GLN A 77 8.08 -11.84 -6.37
CA GLN A 77 8.36 -12.35 -7.70
C GLN A 77 8.63 -13.86 -7.69
N ARG A 78 9.32 -14.36 -6.67
CA ARG A 78 9.57 -15.80 -6.52
C ARG A 78 8.30 -16.58 -6.22
N GLY A 79 7.43 -16.02 -5.37
CA GLY A 79 6.19 -16.66 -4.91
C GLY A 79 5.03 -16.55 -5.89
N MET A 80 4.82 -15.36 -6.46
CA MET A 80 3.69 -15.00 -7.33
C MET A 80 4.09 -14.80 -8.80
N GLY A 81 5.34 -15.06 -9.18
CA GLY A 81 5.81 -14.87 -10.57
C GLY A 81 5.06 -15.70 -11.61
N PRO A 82 4.82 -17.00 -11.40
CA PRO A 82 4.01 -17.80 -12.31
C PRO A 82 2.53 -17.36 -12.30
N ASP A 83 1.89 -17.30 -13.46
CA ASP A 83 0.45 -16.95 -13.61
C ASP A 83 -0.51 -17.95 -12.93
N GLN A 84 0.03 -19.06 -12.43
CA GLN A 84 -0.66 -20.15 -11.74
C GLN A 84 -0.58 -20.00 -10.21
N ARG A 85 -0.57 -18.76 -9.73
CA ARG A 85 -0.48 -18.41 -8.30
C ARG A 85 -1.70 -17.63 -7.88
N ILE A 86 -2.15 -17.91 -6.67
CA ILE A 86 -3.33 -17.29 -6.07
C ILE A 86 -2.90 -16.69 -4.74
N SER A 87 -3.16 -15.39 -4.56
CA SER A 87 -3.07 -14.75 -3.25
C SER A 87 -4.36 -14.95 -2.47
N ALA A 88 -4.23 -15.08 -1.16
CA ALA A 88 -5.38 -15.06 -0.25
C ALA A 88 -4.98 -14.43 1.10
N SER A 89 -5.91 -13.72 1.71
CA SER A 89 -5.71 -13.14 3.05
C SER A 89 -5.70 -14.23 4.13
N GLY A 90 -4.84 -14.06 5.13
CA GLY A 90 -4.79 -14.86 6.35
C GLY A 90 -6.06 -14.79 7.18
N GLY A 91 -6.84 -13.72 7.04
CA GLY A 91 -8.17 -13.57 7.63
C GLY A 91 -9.13 -14.71 7.31
N GLN A 92 -9.00 -15.34 6.13
CA GLN A 92 -9.84 -16.49 5.74
C GLN A 92 -9.68 -17.69 6.66
N GLN A 93 -8.56 -17.78 7.38
CA GLN A 93 -8.30 -18.85 8.33
C GLN A 93 -8.73 -18.47 9.74
N LEU A 94 -8.87 -17.19 10.05
CA LEU A 94 -9.26 -16.72 11.37
C LEU A 94 -10.78 -16.78 11.55
N ALA A 95 -11.23 -16.71 12.80
CA ALA A 95 -12.65 -16.58 13.09
C ALA A 95 -13.16 -15.23 12.58
N THR A 96 -14.43 -15.18 12.13
CA THR A 96 -15.05 -13.92 11.70
C THR A 96 -15.00 -12.88 12.81
N GLY A 97 -14.45 -11.70 12.50
CA GLY A 97 -14.28 -10.61 13.47
C GLY A 97 -12.98 -10.67 14.28
N ASP A 98 -12.09 -11.63 14.00
CA ASP A 98 -10.75 -11.62 14.57
C ASP A 98 -9.95 -10.44 14.00
N LYS A 99 -9.58 -9.52 14.89
CA LYS A 99 -8.82 -8.33 14.55
C LYS A 99 -7.31 -8.58 14.52
N SER A 100 -6.81 -9.80 14.79
CA SER A 100 -5.37 -10.13 14.84
C SER A 100 -4.57 -9.53 13.68
N GLY A 101 -3.33 -9.07 13.95
CA GLY A 101 -2.43 -8.56 12.91
C GLY A 101 -2.12 -9.58 11.81
N ALA A 102 -2.37 -10.87 12.06
CA ALA A 102 -2.26 -11.95 11.08
C ALA A 102 -3.41 -11.99 10.06
N ASN A 103 -4.51 -11.28 10.31
CA ASN A 103 -5.63 -11.14 9.38
C ASN A 103 -5.18 -10.55 8.04
N HIS A 104 -4.28 -9.56 8.09
CA HIS A 104 -3.78 -8.88 6.90
C HIS A 104 -2.57 -9.55 6.24
N TRP A 105 -2.20 -10.77 6.64
CA TRP A 105 -1.14 -11.50 5.96
C TRP A 105 -1.58 -11.99 4.59
N THR A 106 -0.67 -11.97 3.62
CA THR A 106 -0.93 -12.47 2.27
C THR A 106 -0.28 -13.83 2.10
N GLY A 107 -1.10 -14.86 1.88
CA GLY A 107 -0.67 -16.22 1.63
C GLY A 107 -0.65 -16.55 0.15
N ILE A 108 0.33 -17.34 -0.27
CA ILE A 108 0.44 -17.83 -1.64
C ILE A 108 -0.01 -19.28 -1.71
N TYR A 109 -0.86 -19.55 -2.70
CA TYR A 109 -1.35 -20.88 -3.03
C TYR A 109 -1.04 -21.19 -4.49
N ASP A 110 -0.77 -22.47 -4.77
CA ASP A 110 -0.73 -22.96 -6.15
C ASP A 110 -2.15 -23.15 -6.67
N SER A 111 -2.35 -22.79 -7.93
CA SER A 111 -3.52 -23.22 -8.66
C SER A 111 -3.46 -24.71 -9.01
N TRP A 112 -4.62 -25.29 -9.31
CA TRP A 112 -4.65 -26.65 -9.83
C TRP A 112 -4.70 -26.66 -11.36
N PRO A 113 -3.93 -27.53 -12.02
CA PRO A 113 -3.77 -27.52 -13.47
C PRO A 113 -5.05 -27.96 -14.20
N VAL A 114 -5.17 -27.57 -15.48
CA VAL A 114 -6.29 -27.98 -16.36
C VAL A 114 -6.35 -29.50 -16.56
N SER A 115 -5.23 -30.21 -16.45
CA SER A 115 -5.13 -31.66 -16.64
C SER A 115 -5.86 -32.51 -15.59
N MET A 116 -6.35 -31.91 -14.50
CA MET A 116 -7.09 -32.61 -13.46
C MET A 116 -8.58 -32.28 -13.53
N ASP A 117 -9.41 -33.33 -13.58
CA ASP A 117 -10.87 -33.20 -13.64
C ASP A 117 -11.51 -32.88 -12.28
N LYS A 118 -10.83 -33.23 -11.18
CA LYS A 118 -11.30 -32.98 -9.80
C LYS A 118 -10.38 -31.98 -9.10
N ARG A 119 -10.99 -31.02 -8.40
CA ARG A 119 -10.28 -30.02 -7.60
C ARG A 119 -9.55 -30.70 -6.43
N PRO A 120 -8.21 -30.63 -6.34
CA PRO A 120 -7.46 -31.15 -5.20
C PRO A 120 -7.53 -30.20 -4.00
N SER A 121 -7.07 -30.68 -2.84
CA SER A 121 -6.83 -29.81 -1.68
C SER A 121 -5.83 -28.70 -2.03
N PRO A 122 -6.01 -27.47 -1.51
CA PRO A 122 -5.17 -26.34 -1.85
C PRO A 122 -3.73 -26.58 -1.35
N THR A 123 -2.75 -26.35 -2.22
CA THR A 123 -1.33 -26.42 -1.87
C THR A 123 -0.87 -25.05 -1.42
N PHE A 124 -0.70 -24.86 -0.12
CA PHE A 124 -0.12 -23.66 0.45
C PHE A 124 1.40 -23.63 0.25
N ARG A 125 1.94 -22.46 -0.09
CA ARG A 125 3.37 -22.25 -0.29
C ARG A 125 4.00 -21.51 0.88
N ARG A 126 3.56 -20.26 1.09
CA ARG A 126 4.22 -19.35 2.02
C ARG A 126 3.39 -18.09 2.31
N TRP A 127 3.59 -17.51 3.49
CA TRP A 127 3.17 -16.16 3.86
C TRP A 127 4.18 -15.09 3.42
N LEU A 128 3.70 -14.00 2.80
CA LEU A 128 4.51 -12.88 2.32
C LEU A 128 4.76 -11.83 3.42
N ILE A 129 5.48 -12.25 4.46
CA ILE A 129 5.89 -11.38 5.56
C ILE A 129 7.29 -11.78 6.05
N SER A 130 8.06 -10.82 6.57
CA SER A 130 9.34 -11.13 7.21
C SER A 130 9.12 -11.91 8.51
N GLY A 131 9.90 -12.95 8.73
CA GLY A 131 9.73 -13.83 9.90
C GLY A 131 10.55 -15.11 9.79
N ASP A 132 10.29 -16.05 10.70
CA ASP A 132 10.96 -17.35 10.74
C ASP A 132 10.41 -18.27 9.64
N ASP A 133 11.29 -18.81 8.79
CA ASP A 133 10.90 -19.62 7.62
C ASP A 133 10.01 -20.83 7.95
N ALA A 134 10.21 -21.44 9.12
CA ALA A 134 9.40 -22.57 9.59
C ALA A 134 7.94 -22.18 9.88
N VAL A 135 7.69 -20.95 10.33
CA VAL A 135 6.35 -20.41 10.57
C VAL A 135 5.71 -19.99 9.26
N LEU A 136 6.50 -19.38 8.37
CA LEU A 136 5.99 -18.81 7.11
C LEU A 136 5.47 -19.85 6.12
N VAL A 137 5.87 -21.12 6.24
CA VAL A 137 5.37 -22.23 5.41
C VAL A 137 4.22 -23.02 6.05
N ASP A 138 3.88 -22.74 7.31
CA ASP A 138 2.71 -23.35 7.96
C ASP A 138 1.44 -22.58 7.54
N PRO A 139 0.48 -23.23 6.86
CA PRO A 139 -0.78 -22.58 6.55
C PRO A 139 -1.53 -22.16 7.81
N GLU A 140 -1.35 -22.80 8.96
CA GLU A 140 -2.09 -22.46 10.18
C GLU A 140 -1.35 -21.44 11.06
N ALA A 141 -0.25 -20.85 10.58
CA ALA A 141 0.54 -19.87 11.32
C ALA A 141 -0.28 -18.69 11.85
N PRO A 142 -1.23 -18.09 11.08
CA PRO A 142 -2.03 -16.97 11.57
C PRO A 142 -2.81 -17.25 12.86
N LYS A 143 -3.15 -18.52 13.14
CA LYS A 143 -3.90 -18.92 14.34
C LYS A 143 -3.02 -19.20 15.56
N LYS A 144 -1.75 -19.54 15.35
CA LYS A 144 -0.93 -20.25 16.34
C LYS A 144 0.23 -19.43 16.88
N SER A 145 0.90 -18.65 16.03
CA SER A 145 2.22 -18.11 16.38
C SER A 145 2.47 -16.72 15.78
N PRO A 146 3.18 -15.84 16.52
CA PRO A 146 3.73 -14.62 15.94
C PRO A 146 4.77 -14.96 14.85
N PRO A 147 5.01 -14.06 13.89
CA PRO A 147 5.87 -14.34 12.73
C PRO A 147 7.35 -14.51 13.10
N ALA A 148 7.79 -13.94 14.23
CA ALA A 148 9.11 -14.14 14.83
C ALA A 148 9.11 -13.75 16.31
N ALA A 149 10.17 -14.13 17.03
CA ALA A 149 10.38 -13.77 18.44
C ALA A 149 10.54 -12.25 18.67
N LYS A 150 11.13 -11.52 17.72
CA LYS A 150 11.18 -10.06 17.70
C LYS A 150 10.32 -9.56 16.55
N LYS A 151 9.43 -8.61 16.83
CA LYS A 151 8.49 -8.05 15.85
C LYS A 151 8.51 -6.54 15.83
N VAL A 152 8.14 -5.97 14.69
CA VAL A 152 7.96 -4.54 14.48
C VAL A 152 6.62 -4.31 13.81
N ALA A 153 5.86 -3.32 14.31
CA ALA A 153 4.65 -2.85 13.67
C ALA A 153 5.01 -2.04 12.42
N LEU A 154 4.57 -2.51 11.26
CA LEU A 154 4.75 -1.83 9.97
C LEU A 154 3.57 -0.92 9.65
N VAL A 155 2.37 -1.35 10.05
CA VAL A 155 1.14 -0.56 9.99
C VAL A 155 0.63 -0.43 11.42
N ALA A 156 0.32 0.79 11.83
CA ALA A 156 -0.19 1.06 13.17
C ALA A 156 -1.60 0.47 13.34
N ALA A 157 -1.93 0.09 14.57
CA ALA A 157 -3.30 -0.30 14.90
C ALA A 157 -4.22 0.92 14.84
N ASP A 158 -5.50 0.67 14.59
CA ASP A 158 -6.59 1.62 14.65
C ASP A 158 -7.79 1.04 15.41
N ASP A 159 -8.90 1.77 15.48
CA ASP A 159 -10.08 1.36 16.26
C ASP A 159 -10.73 0.05 15.71
N ASP A 160 -10.58 -0.19 14.40
CA ASP A 160 -11.19 -1.32 13.68
C ASP A 160 -10.19 -2.45 13.35
N HIS A 161 -8.88 -2.15 13.29
CA HIS A 161 -7.82 -3.08 12.86
C HIS A 161 -6.64 -3.13 13.83
N ASN A 162 -6.08 -4.31 14.08
CA ASN A 162 -4.80 -4.39 14.79
C ASN A 162 -3.62 -4.04 13.88
N ALA A 163 -2.51 -3.67 14.52
CA ALA A 163 -1.25 -3.41 13.85
C ALA A 163 -0.78 -4.62 13.02
N VAL A 164 -0.29 -4.36 11.82
CA VAL A 164 0.42 -5.38 11.04
C VAL A 164 1.84 -5.49 11.57
N GLU A 165 2.10 -6.57 12.28
CA GLU A 165 3.40 -6.87 12.87
C GLU A 165 4.17 -7.86 12.00
N ALA A 166 5.39 -7.51 11.65
CA ALA A 166 6.31 -8.36 10.90
C ALA A 166 7.54 -8.72 11.74
N GLY A 167 8.12 -9.88 11.47
CA GLY A 167 9.32 -10.35 12.14
C GLY A 167 10.53 -9.49 11.81
N LEU A 168 11.29 -9.11 12.84
CA LEU A 168 12.49 -8.28 12.70
C LEU A 168 13.67 -9.12 12.25
N ILE A 169 14.18 -8.84 11.06
CA ILE A 169 15.42 -9.41 10.54
C ILE A 169 16.57 -8.53 11.00
N ASN A 170 17.50 -9.09 11.77
CA ASN A 170 18.68 -8.36 12.21
C ASN A 170 19.67 -8.24 11.06
N VAL A 171 20.12 -7.01 10.80
CA VAL A 171 21.20 -6.72 9.85
C VAL A 171 22.39 -6.14 10.63
N PRO A 172 23.63 -6.20 10.09
CA PRO A 172 24.82 -5.70 10.79
C PRO A 172 24.67 -4.26 11.30
N THR A 173 23.90 -3.44 10.59
CA THR A 173 23.60 -2.05 10.94
C THR A 173 22.10 -1.85 11.17
N GLY A 174 21.55 -2.47 12.21
CA GLY A 174 20.18 -2.26 12.67
C GLY A 174 19.25 -3.44 12.41
N GLY A 175 18.01 -3.16 12.03
CA GLY A 175 17.04 -4.20 11.70
C GLY A 175 16.13 -3.74 10.57
N LEU A 176 15.54 -4.71 9.88
CA LEU A 176 14.56 -4.49 8.85
C LEU A 176 13.40 -5.47 8.99
N ALA A 177 12.24 -5.06 8.52
CA ALA A 177 11.05 -5.89 8.46
C ALA A 177 10.24 -5.45 7.23
N TRP A 178 9.49 -6.39 6.65
CA TRP A 178 8.68 -6.13 5.47
C TRP A 178 7.43 -6.99 5.49
N TRP A 179 6.39 -6.50 4.83
CA TRP A 179 5.10 -7.16 4.66
C TRP A 179 4.55 -6.78 3.30
N ILE A 180 3.82 -7.70 2.68
CA ILE A 180 3.13 -7.47 1.42
C ILE A 180 1.64 -7.67 1.66
N GLY A 181 0.88 -6.59 1.51
CA GLY A 181 -0.57 -6.62 1.55
C GLY A 181 -1.15 -6.89 0.16
N ASP A 182 -2.27 -7.62 0.13
CA ASP A 182 -3.06 -7.82 -1.08
C ASP A 182 -4.06 -6.66 -1.24
N GLU A 183 -4.03 -6.00 -2.39
CA GLU A 183 -4.96 -4.92 -2.75
C GLU A 183 -6.24 -5.46 -3.43
N SER A 184 -6.23 -6.71 -3.91
CA SER A 184 -7.38 -7.31 -4.61
C SER A 184 -8.58 -7.57 -3.71
N MET A 185 -8.36 -7.63 -2.40
CA MET A 185 -9.40 -7.84 -1.39
C MET A 185 -9.97 -6.55 -0.82
N LYS A 186 -9.48 -5.39 -1.28
CA LYS A 186 -9.93 -4.07 -0.83
C LYS A 186 -10.97 -3.48 -1.79
N ALA A 187 -11.84 -2.64 -1.24
CA ALA A 187 -12.80 -1.88 -2.02
C ALA A 187 -12.09 -0.78 -2.83
N LYS A 188 -12.29 -0.76 -4.15
CA LYS A 188 -11.72 0.28 -5.01
C LYS A 188 -12.47 1.61 -4.83
N LEU A 189 -11.84 2.57 -4.16
CA LEU A 189 -12.25 3.97 -4.13
C LEU A 189 -11.86 4.66 -5.44
N GLY A 190 -12.76 5.48 -5.97
CA GLY A 190 -12.53 6.25 -7.20
C GLY A 190 -13.31 5.76 -8.41
N GLY A 191 -13.42 6.61 -9.42
CA GLY A 191 -14.31 6.41 -10.56
C GLY A 191 -15.66 7.08 -10.31
N ALA A 192 -15.84 8.27 -10.86
CA ALA A 192 -17.11 8.98 -10.84
C ALA A 192 -18.15 8.19 -11.65
N VAL A 193 -19.22 7.76 -10.99
CA VAL A 193 -20.32 7.04 -11.63
C VAL A 193 -21.56 7.92 -11.59
N LYS A 194 -21.94 8.44 -12.75
CA LYS A 194 -23.23 9.12 -12.93
C LYS A 194 -24.36 8.15 -12.58
N PRO A 195 -25.39 8.47 -11.78
CA PRO A 195 -26.53 7.58 -11.56
C PRO A 195 -27.22 7.13 -12.87
N ALA A 196 -27.90 5.99 -12.87
CA ALA A 196 -28.59 5.51 -14.08
C ALA A 196 -29.90 6.26 -14.22
N ALA A 197 -30.07 7.01 -15.31
CA ALA A 197 -31.30 7.75 -15.56
C ALA A 197 -32.40 6.90 -16.22
N ASP A 198 -32.02 5.79 -16.88
CA ASP A 198 -32.90 4.93 -17.66
C ASP A 198 -32.63 3.44 -17.36
N VAL A 199 -33.64 2.59 -17.60
CA VAL A 199 -33.63 1.14 -17.36
C VAL A 199 -32.53 0.47 -18.19
N ILE A 200 -32.29 0.93 -19.42
CA ILE A 200 -31.22 0.40 -20.28
C ILE A 200 -29.85 0.68 -19.65
N ALA A 201 -29.62 1.90 -19.19
CA ALA A 201 -28.37 2.27 -18.51
C ALA A 201 -28.21 1.55 -17.16
N ALA A 202 -29.30 1.29 -16.45
CA ALA A 202 -29.30 0.52 -15.21
C ALA A 202 -28.93 -0.95 -15.46
N SER A 203 -29.51 -1.57 -16.50
CA SER A 203 -29.20 -2.94 -16.93
C SER A 203 -27.73 -3.10 -17.34
N ALA A 204 -27.23 -2.17 -18.17
CA ALA A 204 -25.82 -2.16 -18.57
C ALA A 204 -24.87 -2.03 -17.37
N ARG A 205 -25.27 -1.31 -16.32
CA ARG A 205 -24.46 -1.18 -15.10
C ARG A 205 -24.46 -2.42 -14.22
N LEU A 206 -25.57 -3.16 -14.16
CA LEU A 206 -25.61 -4.45 -13.47
C LEU A 206 -24.63 -5.46 -14.09
N GLN A 207 -24.29 -5.28 -15.36
CA GLN A 207 -23.31 -6.10 -16.09
C GLN A 207 -21.87 -5.55 -16.00
N SER A 208 -21.69 -4.34 -15.46
CA SER A 208 -20.38 -3.71 -15.27
C SER A 208 -19.81 -3.93 -13.86
N ALA A 209 -18.52 -3.65 -13.66
CA ALA A 209 -17.92 -3.73 -12.33
C ALA A 209 -18.67 -2.81 -11.35
N PRO A 210 -19.15 -3.33 -10.20
CA PRO A 210 -19.91 -2.53 -9.24
C PRO A 210 -19.05 -1.41 -8.67
N ARG A 211 -19.66 -0.23 -8.53
CA ARG A 211 -19.07 0.90 -7.79
C ARG A 211 -18.87 0.48 -6.34
N ALA A 212 -17.69 0.74 -5.78
CA ALA A 212 -17.54 0.67 -4.33
C ALA A 212 -18.36 1.80 -3.70
N ALA A 213 -19.25 1.47 -2.78
CA ALA A 213 -20.07 2.43 -2.03
C ALA A 213 -19.17 3.34 -1.17
N HIS A 214 -18.49 4.31 -1.78
CA HIS A 214 -17.50 5.18 -1.12
C HIS A 214 -18.12 5.99 0.01
N GLU A 215 -19.43 6.25 -0.02
CA GLU A 215 -20.21 6.85 1.05
C GLU A 215 -20.08 6.09 2.39
N VAL A 216 -19.88 4.77 2.36
CA VAL A 216 -19.68 3.97 3.59
C VAL A 216 -18.35 4.31 4.26
N PHE A 217 -17.36 4.73 3.48
CA PHE A 217 -16.00 5.03 3.96
C PHE A 217 -15.79 6.53 4.21
N LEU A 218 -16.37 7.37 3.36
CA LEU A 218 -16.12 8.82 3.30
C LEU A 218 -17.26 9.65 3.89
N GLY A 219 -18.41 9.03 4.18
CA GLY A 219 -19.66 9.71 4.51
C GLY A 219 -20.41 10.20 3.26
N ASP A 220 -21.61 10.72 3.48
CA ASP A 220 -22.52 11.19 2.42
C ASP A 220 -22.12 12.54 1.80
N ASP A 221 -21.01 13.13 2.26
CA ASP A 221 -20.56 14.47 1.84
C ASP A 221 -20.04 14.50 0.38
N ILE A 222 -19.71 13.35 -0.21
CA ILE A 222 -19.22 13.24 -1.59
C ILE A 222 -20.21 12.45 -2.44
N ALA A 223 -20.77 13.12 -3.45
CA ALA A 223 -21.66 12.49 -4.41
C ALA A 223 -20.91 11.46 -5.29
N ALA A 224 -21.61 10.42 -5.75
CA ALA A 224 -21.01 9.36 -6.56
C ALA A 224 -20.56 9.79 -7.95
N ASP A 225 -21.08 10.89 -8.46
CA ASP A 225 -20.72 11.48 -9.75
C ASP A 225 -19.67 12.60 -9.63
N ASP A 226 -19.13 12.84 -8.43
CA ASP A 226 -18.17 13.91 -8.21
C ASP A 226 -16.87 13.64 -9.00
N PRO A 227 -16.45 14.57 -9.89
CA PRO A 227 -15.22 14.43 -10.68
C PRO A 227 -13.94 14.36 -9.82
N LEU A 228 -13.98 14.74 -8.54
CA LEU A 228 -12.86 14.59 -7.62
C LEU A 228 -12.53 13.12 -7.36
N MET A 229 -13.49 12.20 -7.48
CA MET A 229 -13.27 10.75 -7.32
C MET A 229 -12.33 10.18 -8.39
N ASP A 230 -12.25 10.78 -9.57
CA ASP A 230 -11.32 10.37 -10.62
C ASP A 230 -9.87 10.85 -10.38
N ARG A 231 -9.66 11.71 -9.37
CA ARG A 231 -8.35 12.31 -9.04
C ARG A 231 -7.68 11.67 -7.82
N LEU A 232 -8.22 10.55 -7.35
CA LEU A 232 -7.68 9.78 -6.24
C LEU A 232 -6.49 8.93 -6.68
N PHE A 233 -5.27 9.41 -6.44
CA PHE A 233 -4.04 8.66 -6.75
C PHE A 233 -3.60 7.75 -5.61
N THR A 234 -3.71 8.22 -4.37
CA THR A 234 -3.30 7.46 -3.18
C THR A 234 -4.41 7.48 -2.14
N VAL A 235 -4.40 6.48 -1.25
CA VAL A 235 -5.33 6.44 -0.10
C VAL A 235 -5.25 7.72 0.74
N LYS A 236 -4.07 8.33 0.89
CA LYS A 236 -3.91 9.62 1.60
C LYS A 236 -4.48 10.82 0.85
N SER A 237 -4.68 10.72 -0.47
CA SER A 237 -5.34 11.77 -1.24
C SER A 237 -6.82 11.88 -0.90
N VAL A 238 -7.41 10.82 -0.33
CA VAL A 238 -8.78 10.82 0.18
C VAL A 238 -8.97 11.84 1.31
N ASP A 239 -7.96 11.97 2.19
CA ASP A 239 -7.96 12.92 3.31
C ASP A 239 -8.07 14.38 2.86
N LEU A 240 -7.80 14.66 1.58
CA LEU A 240 -7.93 16.01 0.99
C LEU A 240 -9.36 16.31 0.51
N ILE A 241 -10.14 15.29 0.18
CA ILE A 241 -11.51 15.43 -0.35
C ILE A 241 -12.53 15.34 0.78
N SER A 242 -12.33 14.41 1.72
CA SER A 242 -13.16 14.26 2.91
C SER A 242 -12.30 13.88 4.11
N LYS A 243 -12.80 14.13 5.31
CA LYS A 243 -12.26 13.49 6.51
C LYS A 243 -12.87 12.09 6.57
N PRO A 244 -12.11 11.02 6.34
CA PRO A 244 -12.67 9.68 6.37
C PRO A 244 -13.27 9.40 7.75
N ALA A 245 -14.48 8.85 7.77
CA ALA A 245 -15.18 8.53 9.02
C ALA A 245 -14.54 7.35 9.76
N LYS A 246 -13.72 6.57 9.05
CA LYS A 246 -13.01 5.38 9.54
C LYS A 246 -11.61 5.25 8.95
N PRO A 247 -10.72 4.49 9.58
CA PRO A 247 -9.44 4.10 8.98
C PRO A 247 -9.67 3.27 7.70
N ILE A 248 -9.21 3.78 6.56
CA ILE A 248 -9.48 3.16 5.24
C ILE A 248 -8.33 2.28 4.71
N PHE A 249 -7.19 2.20 5.41
CA PHE A 249 -5.98 1.59 4.86
C PHE A 249 -6.12 0.10 4.52
N HIS A 250 -6.83 -0.65 5.36
CA HIS A 250 -7.03 -2.10 5.17
C HIS A 250 -8.25 -2.44 4.32
N ASP A 251 -9.25 -1.56 4.27
CA ASP A 251 -10.53 -1.83 3.62
C ASP A 251 -10.63 -1.29 2.20
N ALA A 252 -9.85 -0.26 1.87
CA ALA A 252 -10.00 0.50 0.63
C ALA A 252 -8.67 0.74 -0.10
N THR A 253 -8.77 0.83 -1.43
CA THR A 253 -7.64 1.09 -2.33
C THR A 253 -8.04 2.05 -3.44
N THR A 254 -7.13 2.86 -3.94
CA THR A 254 -7.38 3.74 -5.10
C THR A 254 -7.06 3.07 -6.43
N THR A 255 -6.32 1.96 -6.41
CA THR A 255 -5.87 1.24 -7.61
C THR A 255 -6.38 -0.19 -7.57
N SER A 256 -6.95 -0.63 -8.70
CA SER A 256 -7.29 -2.03 -8.91
C SER A 256 -6.91 -2.35 -10.34
N LEU A 257 -5.70 -2.88 -10.48
CA LEU A 257 -5.14 -3.30 -11.77
C LEU A 257 -4.88 -4.79 -11.66
N GLY A 258 -5.53 -5.56 -12.51
CA GLY A 258 -5.35 -7.00 -12.62
C GLY A 258 -5.11 -7.37 -14.07
N LEU A 259 -4.19 -8.31 -14.29
CA LEU A 259 -4.02 -8.94 -15.58
C LEU A 259 -5.07 -10.05 -15.73
N LEU A 260 -5.67 -10.16 -16.92
CA LEU A 260 -6.61 -11.24 -17.24
C LEU A 260 -5.85 -12.54 -17.47
N THR A 261 -5.34 -13.16 -16.40
CA THR A 261 -4.59 -14.41 -16.48
C THR A 261 -5.49 -15.64 -16.36
N ASN A 262 -5.07 -16.71 -17.01
CA ASN A 262 -5.65 -18.04 -16.86
C ASN A 262 -4.90 -18.76 -15.74
N VAL A 263 -5.48 -18.73 -14.55
CA VAL A 263 -4.84 -19.30 -13.36
C VAL A 263 -4.67 -20.83 -13.45
N ARG A 264 -5.51 -21.56 -14.20
CA ARG A 264 -5.35 -23.04 -14.36
C ARG A 264 -4.36 -23.41 -15.46
N GLY A 265 -4.38 -22.68 -16.57
CA GLY A 265 -3.58 -22.98 -17.77
C GLY A 265 -2.23 -22.25 -17.82
N GLY A 266 -2.07 -21.17 -17.06
CA GLY A 266 -1.01 -20.18 -17.24
C GLY A 266 -1.28 -19.26 -18.45
N GLY A 267 -0.62 -18.10 -18.49
CA GLY A 267 -0.77 -17.11 -19.56
C GLY A 267 -2.04 -16.27 -19.46
N PHE A 268 -2.34 -15.51 -20.52
CA PHE A 268 -3.54 -14.68 -20.60
C PHE A 268 -4.78 -15.50 -20.97
N ARG A 269 -5.94 -15.01 -20.53
CA ARG A 269 -7.24 -15.53 -21.01
C ARG A 269 -7.36 -15.25 -22.50
N VAL A 270 -8.01 -16.17 -23.20
CA VAL A 270 -8.29 -16.03 -24.63
C VAL A 270 -9.34 -14.94 -24.82
N ASP A 271 -9.05 -13.98 -25.70
CA ASP A 271 -10.01 -12.96 -26.11
C ASP A 271 -11.03 -13.59 -27.07
N LEU A 272 -12.32 -13.46 -26.73
CA LEU A 272 -13.43 -13.99 -27.51
C LEU A 272 -14.04 -12.94 -28.44
N ASN A 273 -13.65 -11.66 -28.35
CA ASN A 273 -14.29 -10.59 -29.13
C ASN A 273 -14.20 -10.85 -30.64
N PHE A 274 -13.01 -11.19 -31.16
CA PHE A 274 -12.85 -11.51 -32.59
C PHE A 274 -13.67 -12.71 -33.04
N LEU A 275 -13.90 -13.69 -32.16
CA LEU A 275 -14.76 -14.84 -32.49
C LEU A 275 -16.23 -14.41 -32.55
N LEU A 276 -16.64 -13.48 -31.70
CA LEU A 276 -18.02 -12.97 -31.61
C LEU A 276 -18.37 -11.94 -32.70
N GLU A 277 -17.37 -11.37 -33.37
CA GLU A 277 -17.54 -10.52 -34.58
C GLU A 277 -17.76 -11.33 -35.87
N THR A 278 -17.54 -12.66 -35.83
CA THR A 278 -17.80 -13.52 -37.00
C THR A 278 -19.31 -13.74 -37.20
N PRO A 279 -19.79 -14.16 -38.39
CA PRO A 279 -21.21 -14.42 -38.60
C PRO A 279 -21.76 -15.43 -37.59
N ARG A 280 -23.02 -15.24 -37.16
CA ARG A 280 -23.69 -16.12 -36.20
C ARG A 280 -23.50 -17.60 -36.59
N PRO A 281 -23.03 -18.46 -35.67
CA PRO A 281 -22.93 -19.89 -35.91
C PRO A 281 -24.28 -20.49 -36.31
N ASN A 282 -24.30 -21.33 -37.35
CA ASN A 282 -25.53 -21.98 -37.81
C ASN A 282 -26.06 -22.95 -36.74
N PRO A 283 -27.38 -23.00 -36.48
CA PRO A 283 -27.95 -23.91 -35.50
C PRO A 283 -27.61 -25.38 -35.83
N ASN A 284 -27.29 -26.17 -34.80
CA ASN A 284 -26.91 -27.58 -34.88
C ASN A 284 -25.54 -27.89 -35.55
N THR A 285 -24.65 -26.91 -35.70
CA THR A 285 -23.24 -27.17 -36.01
C THR A 285 -22.44 -27.52 -34.75
N PRO A 286 -21.27 -28.18 -34.86
CA PRO A 286 -20.37 -28.42 -33.73
C PRO A 286 -19.94 -27.13 -33.01
N GLU A 287 -20.02 -25.99 -33.69
CA GLU A 287 -19.70 -24.66 -33.17
C GLU A 287 -20.72 -24.18 -32.13
N VAL A 288 -21.95 -24.71 -32.14
CA VAL A 288 -23.02 -24.41 -31.17
C VAL A 288 -23.09 -25.46 -30.05
N ALA A 289 -22.07 -26.29 -29.92
CA ALA A 289 -21.93 -27.16 -28.75
C ALA A 289 -21.80 -26.31 -27.46
N PRO A 290 -22.32 -26.79 -26.33
CA PRO A 290 -22.16 -26.09 -25.05
C PRO A 290 -20.68 -25.93 -24.71
N LEU A 291 -20.26 -24.71 -24.37
CA LEU A 291 -18.85 -24.38 -24.09
C LEU A 291 -18.33 -25.08 -22.84
N TYR A 292 -19.24 -25.38 -21.91
CA TYR A 292 -18.97 -26.16 -20.72
C TYR A 292 -20.25 -26.90 -20.30
N THR A 293 -20.09 -27.94 -19.48
CA THR A 293 -21.21 -28.67 -18.89
C THR A 293 -21.04 -28.70 -17.37
N VAL A 294 -22.07 -28.33 -16.62
CA VAL A 294 -22.07 -28.47 -15.16
C VAL A 294 -22.98 -29.65 -14.81
N GLY A 295 -22.36 -30.80 -14.52
CA GLY A 295 -23.09 -32.05 -14.36
C GLY A 295 -23.76 -32.47 -15.67
N SER A 296 -25.08 -32.68 -15.64
CA SER A 296 -25.89 -32.98 -16.83
C SER A 296 -26.45 -31.75 -17.55
N THR A 297 -26.23 -30.54 -17.00
CA THR A 297 -26.78 -29.31 -17.58
C THR A 297 -25.77 -28.72 -18.57
N PRO A 298 -26.13 -28.61 -19.86
CA PRO A 298 -25.31 -27.90 -20.83
C PRO A 298 -25.25 -26.42 -20.45
N GLY A 299 -24.04 -25.87 -20.40
CA GLY A 299 -23.82 -24.44 -20.22
C GLY A 299 -24.07 -23.67 -21.52
N ILE A 300 -23.77 -22.37 -21.49
CA ILE A 300 -23.96 -21.46 -22.62
C ILE A 300 -23.22 -21.97 -23.87
N ASN A 301 -23.85 -21.85 -25.03
CA ASN A 301 -23.23 -22.16 -26.32
C ASN A 301 -22.68 -20.90 -27.01
N LEU A 302 -21.83 -21.07 -28.02
CA LEU A 302 -21.23 -19.94 -28.74
C LEU A 302 -22.29 -19.08 -29.47
N GLY A 303 -23.41 -19.68 -29.91
CA GLY A 303 -24.50 -18.96 -30.56
C GLY A 303 -25.29 -18.06 -29.61
N GLU A 304 -25.51 -18.48 -28.37
CA GLU A 304 -26.12 -17.70 -27.29
C GLU A 304 -25.18 -16.56 -26.87
N LEU A 305 -23.89 -16.85 -26.71
CA LEU A 305 -22.88 -15.83 -26.41
C LEU A 305 -22.78 -14.78 -27.55
N TRP A 306 -22.90 -15.21 -28.81
CA TRP A 306 -22.93 -14.32 -29.98
C TRP A 306 -24.17 -13.42 -29.97
N VAL A 307 -25.35 -13.96 -29.64
CA VAL A 307 -26.58 -13.17 -29.53
C VAL A 307 -26.43 -12.15 -28.40
N ASP A 308 -25.99 -12.57 -27.22
CA ASP A 308 -25.79 -11.66 -26.09
C ASP A 308 -24.78 -10.57 -26.43
N HIS A 309 -23.68 -10.87 -27.11
CA HIS A 309 -22.69 -9.87 -27.52
C HIS A 309 -23.26 -8.85 -28.52
N ASN A 310 -23.94 -9.32 -29.58
CA ASN A 310 -24.38 -8.47 -30.68
C ASN A 310 -25.70 -7.74 -30.40
N VAL A 311 -26.53 -8.22 -29.46
CA VAL A 311 -27.69 -7.49 -28.93
C VAL A 311 -27.29 -6.09 -28.44
N TRP A 312 -26.09 -5.95 -27.88
CA TRP A 312 -25.58 -4.67 -27.38
C TRP A 312 -24.74 -3.90 -28.42
N ALA A 313 -24.20 -4.57 -29.44
CA ALA A 313 -23.48 -3.93 -30.54
C ALA A 313 -24.43 -3.23 -31.54
N GLU A 314 -25.65 -3.77 -31.72
CA GLU A 314 -26.65 -3.29 -32.68
C GLU A 314 -27.92 -2.74 -31.99
N ILE A 315 -27.80 -1.74 -31.11
CA ILE A 315 -28.95 -0.89 -30.74
C ILE A 315 -29.33 0.05 -31.91
N GLU A 316 -29.51 -0.53 -33.09
CA GLU A 316 -30.41 -0.09 -34.15
C GLU A 316 -31.15 -1.34 -34.61
N TYR A 317 -32.22 -1.71 -33.90
CA TYR A 317 -33.10 -2.80 -34.31
C TYR A 317 -33.88 -2.40 -35.57
N PRO A 318 -33.64 -2.98 -36.76
CA PRO A 318 -34.42 -2.59 -37.94
C PRO A 318 -35.78 -3.29 -37.97
N THR A 319 -35.95 -4.46 -37.32
CA THR A 319 -37.23 -5.21 -37.46
C THR A 319 -37.71 -6.12 -36.30
N SER A 320 -36.93 -6.62 -35.32
CA SER A 320 -37.41 -7.29 -34.07
C SER A 320 -36.26 -7.74 -33.13
N PRO A 321 -36.47 -7.84 -31.79
CA PRO A 321 -35.48 -8.36 -30.86
C PRO A 321 -35.29 -9.90 -31.01
N PRO A 322 -34.06 -10.42 -30.84
CA PRO A 322 -33.80 -11.85 -30.85
C PRO A 322 -34.49 -12.56 -29.67
N LYS A 323 -34.94 -13.80 -29.90
CA LYS A 323 -35.58 -14.65 -28.89
C LYS A 323 -34.56 -15.53 -28.20
N HIS A 324 -34.65 -15.64 -26.88
CA HIS A 324 -33.90 -16.59 -26.05
C HIS A 324 -34.39 -18.03 -26.31
N ALA A 325 -33.56 -19.01 -25.93
CA ALA A 325 -33.83 -20.44 -26.12
C ALA A 325 -35.03 -20.99 -25.32
N ASP A 326 -35.48 -20.25 -24.29
CA ASP A 326 -36.70 -20.52 -23.53
C ASP A 326 -37.98 -19.94 -24.18
N GLY A 327 -37.83 -19.27 -25.33
CA GLY A 327 -38.91 -18.60 -26.04
C GLY A 327 -39.23 -17.20 -25.54
N GLY A 328 -38.50 -16.70 -24.53
CA GLY A 328 -38.59 -15.33 -24.07
C GLY A 328 -38.04 -14.34 -25.10
N THR A 329 -38.72 -13.21 -25.28
CA THR A 329 -38.15 -12.01 -25.90
C THR A 329 -37.60 -11.12 -24.80
N LEU A 330 -36.54 -10.35 -25.10
CA LEU A 330 -36.19 -9.16 -24.31
C LEU A 330 -37.40 -8.23 -24.14
#